data_AF-A0A9D9PA28-F1
#
_entry.id   AF-A0A9D9PA28-F1
#
_cell.length_a   1.000
_cell.length_b   1.000
_cell.length_c   1.000
_cell.angle_alpha   90.00
_cell.angle_beta   90.00
_cell.angle_gamma   90.00
#
_symmetry.space_group_name_H-M   'P 1'
#
loop_
_entity.id
_entity.type
_entity.pdbx_description
1 polymer ?
#
loop_
_entity_poly.entity_id
_entity_poly.type
_entity_poly.pdbx_seq_one_letter_code
_entity_poly.pdbx_strand_id
1 'polypeptide(L)'
;METLHPLAPRLPLPVAPRAAIGALVADLLIAIGTALILSVAVVGVMIGLRAAQTGLDVNALGQLNPREIARLIGVDGMLTLLLLQNLVFIGIAVIRVRVLRREPLSALGFSAPQPLRLALFGVGLGVLALFVNGIVGMIFVGAGIRQNQAALYPLFPGDYLGQAFFFVGAAILAPIGEEVLFRGYLFGSLRRLAGDSRAGIVIAYGVSALVFALAHSLAASEGVIGLLVPSFLIGLIFAWGFDRSGSLLPSIVAHAVNNSIAFAVLLTCINNPGVCPQV
;
A
#
# COMPACT_ATOMS: atom_id res chain seq x y z
N MET A 1 -22.68 -12.63 22.42
CA MET A 1 -22.30 -11.80 21.25
C MET A 1 -21.75 -10.49 21.79
N GLU A 2 -20.52 -10.53 22.29
CA GLU A 2 -19.90 -9.37 22.95
C GLU A 2 -19.43 -8.43 21.84
N THR A 3 -20.21 -7.35 21.67
CA THR A 3 -19.97 -6.29 20.70
C THR A 3 -18.50 -5.89 20.77
N LEU A 4 -17.82 -5.88 19.62
CA LEU A 4 -16.58 -5.13 19.45
C LEU A 4 -16.77 -3.78 20.18
N HIS A 5 -15.83 -3.45 21.07
CA HIS A 5 -15.85 -2.32 21.99
C HIS A 5 -16.56 -1.07 21.44
N PRO A 6 -17.19 -0.23 22.28
CA PRO A 6 -17.58 1.11 21.86
C PRO A 6 -16.41 1.77 21.13
N LEU A 7 -16.71 2.42 20.00
CA LEU A 7 -15.74 3.14 19.15
C LEU A 7 -14.69 3.79 20.05
N ALA A 8 -13.41 3.46 19.84
CA ALA A 8 -12.33 3.94 20.70
C ALA A 8 -12.47 5.46 20.92
N PRO A 9 -12.33 5.97 22.16
CA PRO A 9 -12.49 7.38 22.46
C PRO A 9 -11.62 8.21 21.51
N ARG A 10 -12.26 8.97 20.62
CA ARG A 10 -11.55 9.75 19.61
C ARG A 10 -11.04 11.02 20.27
N LEU A 11 -9.73 11.15 20.44
CA LEU A 11 -9.13 12.39 20.92
C LEU A 11 -9.57 13.53 19.97
N PRO A 12 -10.12 14.65 20.45
CA PRO A 12 -10.40 15.80 19.60
C PRO A 12 -9.10 16.32 18.98
N LEU A 13 -9.14 16.85 17.76
CA LEU A 13 -7.94 17.44 17.14
C LEU A 13 -7.53 18.71 17.91
N PRO A 14 -6.23 18.95 18.13
CA PRO A 14 -5.76 20.10 18.89
C PRO A 14 -5.83 21.44 18.13
N VAL A 15 -6.28 21.44 16.88
CA VAL A 15 -6.30 22.60 15.99
C VAL A 15 -7.62 22.71 15.24
N ALA A 16 -7.92 23.91 14.73
CA ALA A 16 -9.12 24.17 13.94
C ALA A 16 -9.20 23.27 12.68
N PRO A 17 -10.41 22.86 12.25
CA PRO A 17 -10.59 21.91 11.13
C PRO A 17 -9.86 22.29 9.84
N ARG A 18 -9.89 23.57 9.45
CA ARG A 18 -9.21 24.05 8.23
C ARG A 18 -7.70 23.87 8.29
N ALA A 19 -7.09 24.18 9.43
CA ALA A 19 -5.65 24.01 9.65
C ALA A 19 -5.27 22.52 9.66
N ALA A 20 -6.12 21.66 10.24
CA ALA A 20 -5.92 20.21 10.21
C ALA A 20 -5.96 19.64 8.79
N ILE A 21 -6.91 20.07 7.95
CA ILE A 21 -6.99 19.66 6.54
C ILE A 21 -5.75 20.14 5.77
N GLY A 22 -5.35 21.40 5.95
CA GLY A 22 -4.14 21.94 5.32
C GLY A 22 -2.87 21.16 5.69
N ALA A 23 -2.70 20.83 6.98
CA ALA A 23 -1.58 20.00 7.44
C ALA A 23 -1.63 18.59 6.85
N LEU A 24 -2.82 17.99 6.76
CA LEU A 24 -3.01 16.66 6.19
C LEU A 24 -2.64 16.62 4.69
N VAL A 25 -3.08 17.62 3.92
CA VAL A 25 -2.71 17.75 2.51
C VAL A 25 -1.20 17.95 2.37
N ALA A 26 -0.58 18.82 3.17
CA ALA A 26 0.85 19.03 3.15
C ALA A 26 1.63 17.74 3.46
N ASP A 27 1.21 16.97 4.47
CA ASP A 27 1.84 15.69 4.81
C ASP A 27 1.74 14.66 3.69
N LEU A 28 0.59 14.57 3.03
CA LEU A 28 0.42 13.67 1.88
C LEU A 28 1.29 14.09 0.69
N LEU A 29 1.37 15.39 0.41
CA LEU A 29 2.24 15.92 -0.65
C LEU A 29 3.72 15.66 -0.34
N ILE A 30 4.14 15.81 0.92
CA ILE A 30 5.49 15.46 1.34
C ILE A 30 5.71 13.95 1.20
N ALA A 31 4.77 13.11 1.67
CA ALA A 31 4.91 11.65 1.59
C ALA A 31 5.03 11.17 0.14
N ILE A 32 4.13 11.60 -0.73
CA ILE A 32 4.12 11.22 -2.16
C ILE A 32 5.32 11.84 -2.87
N GLY A 33 5.61 13.12 -2.66
CA GLY A 33 6.73 13.81 -3.28
C GLY A 33 8.07 13.19 -2.90
N THR A 34 8.30 12.91 -1.62
CA THR A 34 9.52 12.22 -1.15
C THR A 34 9.58 10.80 -1.70
N ALA A 35 8.49 10.04 -1.73
CA ALA A 35 8.48 8.70 -2.32
C ALA A 35 8.84 8.72 -3.81
N LEU A 36 8.31 9.68 -4.58
CA LEU A 36 8.64 9.84 -6.00
C LEU A 36 10.11 10.25 -6.21
N ILE A 37 10.62 11.19 -5.43
CA ILE A 37 12.03 11.62 -5.50
C ILE A 37 12.95 10.45 -5.15
N LEU A 38 12.67 9.72 -4.07
CA LEU A 38 13.43 8.53 -3.69
C LEU A 38 13.36 7.44 -4.77
N SER A 39 12.19 7.27 -5.39
CA SER A 39 12.00 6.36 -6.52
C SER A 39 12.94 6.68 -7.67
N VAL A 40 12.92 7.92 -8.16
CA VAL A 40 13.79 8.38 -9.25
C VAL A 40 15.27 8.27 -8.85
N ALA A 41 15.63 8.67 -7.63
CA ALA A 41 17.01 8.65 -7.16
C ALA A 41 17.58 7.23 -7.08
N VAL A 42 16.88 6.31 -6.41
CA VAL A 42 17.34 4.92 -6.25
C VAL A 42 17.33 4.19 -7.59
N VAL A 43 16.26 4.33 -8.40
CA VAL A 43 16.23 3.72 -9.74
C VAL A 43 17.39 4.24 -10.60
N GLY A 44 17.64 5.55 -10.61
CA GLY A 44 18.74 6.15 -11.36
C GLY A 44 20.11 5.64 -10.90
N VAL A 45 20.33 5.54 -9.59
CA VAL A 45 21.57 4.98 -9.03
C VAL A 45 21.73 3.50 -9.41
N MET A 46 20.68 2.68 -9.26
CA MET A 46 20.74 1.25 -9.57
C MET A 46 21.02 1.00 -11.05
N ILE A 47 20.29 1.70 -11.95
CA ILE A 47 20.51 1.62 -13.39
C ILE A 47 21.92 2.07 -13.74
N GLY A 48 22.38 3.21 -13.21
CA GLY A 48 23.71 3.74 -13.50
C GLY A 48 24.85 2.82 -13.05
N LEU A 49 24.77 2.29 -11.83
CA LEU A 49 25.77 1.36 -11.29
C LEU A 49 25.82 0.07 -12.11
N ARG A 50 24.67 -0.51 -12.45
CA ARG A 50 24.64 -1.76 -13.22
C ARG A 50 25.03 -1.58 -14.66
N ALA A 51 24.61 -0.48 -15.30
CA ALA A 51 25.05 -0.15 -16.64
C ALA A 51 26.58 -0.04 -16.71
N ALA A 52 27.20 0.62 -15.73
CA ALA A 52 28.66 0.72 -15.63
C ALA A 52 29.33 -0.65 -15.42
N GLN A 53 28.73 -1.52 -14.60
CA GLN A 53 29.24 -2.88 -14.36
C GLN A 53 29.12 -3.80 -15.59
N THR A 54 28.07 -3.64 -16.39
CA THR A 54 27.83 -4.45 -17.60
C THR A 54 28.40 -3.84 -18.87
N GLY A 55 29.03 -2.66 -18.80
CA GLY A 55 29.56 -1.95 -19.96
C GLY A 55 28.49 -1.41 -20.92
N LEU A 56 27.26 -1.19 -20.43
CA LEU A 56 26.18 -0.58 -21.22
C LEU A 56 26.43 0.93 -21.35
N ASP A 57 26.46 1.42 -22.59
CA ASP A 57 26.55 2.85 -22.86
C ASP A 57 25.16 3.54 -22.78
N VAL A 58 25.17 4.88 -22.81
CA VAL A 58 23.94 5.69 -22.67
C VAL A 58 22.97 5.48 -23.84
N ASN A 59 23.50 5.20 -25.04
CA ASN A 59 22.67 4.98 -26.23
C ASN A 59 21.94 3.64 -26.13
N ALA A 60 22.61 2.59 -25.66
CA ALA A 60 22.04 1.28 -25.41
C ALA A 60 20.98 1.33 -24.31
N LEU A 61 21.21 2.11 -23.24
CA LEU A 61 20.20 2.33 -22.19
C LEU A 61 18.90 2.90 -22.74
N GLY A 62 18.99 3.84 -23.70
CA GLY A 62 17.82 4.45 -24.34
C GLY A 62 17.00 3.49 -25.21
N GLN A 63 17.52 2.31 -25.55
CA GLN A 63 16.84 1.31 -26.37
C GLN A 63 16.25 0.15 -25.56
N LEU A 64 16.48 0.12 -24.24
CA LEU A 64 15.99 -0.97 -23.39
C LEU A 64 14.47 -0.94 -23.26
N ASN A 65 13.86 -2.13 -23.31
CA ASN A 65 12.44 -2.29 -23.02
C ASN A 65 12.18 -2.26 -21.49
N PRO A 66 10.91 -2.10 -21.04
CA PRO A 66 10.59 -2.03 -19.61
C PRO A 66 11.05 -3.24 -18.78
N ARG A 67 11.05 -4.46 -19.34
CA ARG A 67 11.54 -5.67 -18.65
C ARG A 67 13.05 -5.65 -18.46
N GLU A 68 13.80 -5.13 -19.43
CA GLU A 68 15.25 -4.95 -19.33
C GLU A 68 15.61 -3.85 -18.31
N ILE A 69 14.85 -2.76 -18.28
CA ILE A 69 14.97 -1.74 -17.23
C ILE A 69 14.68 -2.34 -15.84
N ALA A 70 13.63 -3.16 -15.71
CA ALA A 70 13.34 -3.86 -14.46
C ALA A 70 14.48 -4.80 -14.04
N ARG A 71 15.16 -5.49 -14.98
CA ARG A 71 16.36 -6.27 -14.67
C ARG A 71 17.49 -5.41 -14.10
N LEU A 72 17.69 -4.20 -14.62
CA LEU A 72 18.70 -3.28 -14.11
C LEU A 72 18.34 -2.72 -12.73
N ILE A 73 17.07 -2.54 -12.41
CA ILE A 73 16.65 -2.17 -11.04
C ILE A 73 16.89 -3.34 -10.07
N GLY A 74 16.49 -4.55 -10.46
CA GLY A 74 16.62 -5.75 -9.64
C GLY A 74 15.73 -5.77 -8.40
N VAL A 75 15.63 -6.96 -7.80
CA VAL A 75 14.86 -7.16 -6.56
C VAL A 75 15.38 -6.31 -5.41
N ASP A 76 16.69 -6.25 -5.23
CA ASP A 76 17.40 -5.43 -4.24
C ASP A 76 17.11 -3.93 -4.39
N GLY A 77 17.11 -3.40 -5.61
CA GLY A 77 16.72 -2.01 -5.87
C GLY A 77 15.27 -1.76 -5.50
N MET A 78 14.36 -2.65 -5.92
CA MET A 78 12.94 -2.54 -5.63
C MET A 78 12.63 -2.72 -4.13
N LEU A 79 13.33 -3.62 -3.44
CA LEU A 79 13.21 -3.81 -2.00
C LEU A 79 13.72 -2.58 -1.25
N THR A 80 14.83 -1.98 -1.69
CA THR A 80 15.35 -0.73 -1.11
C THR A 80 14.32 0.39 -1.24
N LEU A 81 13.71 0.55 -2.42
CA LEU A 81 12.64 1.53 -2.65
C LEU A 81 11.47 1.33 -1.68
N LEU A 82 11.02 0.08 -1.57
CA LEU A 82 9.89 -0.29 -0.73
C LEU A 82 10.16 0.03 0.74
N LEU A 83 11.34 -0.33 1.24
CA LEU A 83 11.75 -0.07 2.62
C LEU A 83 11.85 1.43 2.89
N LEU A 84 12.49 2.20 2.00
CA LEU A 84 12.62 3.64 2.14
C LEU A 84 11.24 4.34 2.10
N GLN A 85 10.36 3.95 1.18
CA GLN A 85 8.99 4.45 1.12
C GLN A 85 8.25 4.18 2.44
N ASN A 86 8.37 2.97 2.98
CA ASN A 86 7.74 2.61 4.24
C ASN A 86 8.27 3.43 5.42
N LEU A 87 9.57 3.66 5.47
CA LEU A 87 10.17 4.52 6.49
C LEU A 87 9.65 5.96 6.40
N VAL A 88 9.47 6.49 5.18
CA VAL A 88 8.87 7.83 4.97
C VAL A 88 7.43 7.85 5.44
N PHE A 89 6.62 6.86 5.07
CA PHE A 89 5.20 6.77 5.43
C PHE A 89 5.01 6.69 6.94
N ILE A 90 5.77 5.82 7.61
CA ILE A 90 5.77 5.70 9.07
C ILE A 90 6.30 6.97 9.71
N GLY A 91 7.43 7.49 9.22
CA GLY A 91 8.11 8.66 9.76
C GLY A 91 7.22 9.90 9.77
N ILE A 92 6.58 10.22 8.65
CA ILE A 92 5.67 11.38 8.54
C ILE A 92 4.51 11.24 9.53
N ALA A 93 3.85 10.08 9.57
CA ALA A 93 2.73 9.84 10.47
C ALA A 93 3.15 9.94 11.95
N VAL A 94 4.25 9.29 12.31
CA VAL A 94 4.78 9.26 13.69
C VAL A 94 5.26 10.64 14.12
N ILE A 95 6.05 11.34 13.29
CA ILE A 95 6.51 12.70 13.61
C ILE A 95 5.31 13.63 13.79
N ARG A 96 4.33 13.58 12.88
CA ARG A 96 3.15 14.43 12.97
C ARG A 96 2.36 14.18 14.25
N VAL A 97 2.09 12.93 14.60
CA VAL A 97 1.26 12.59 15.76
C VAL A 97 2.04 12.72 17.06
N ARG A 98 3.20 12.08 17.16
CA ARG A 98 3.94 11.96 18.43
C ARG A 98 4.78 13.19 18.76
N VAL A 99 5.35 13.86 17.77
CA VAL A 99 6.26 15.00 17.98
C VAL A 99 5.50 16.32 17.84
N LEU A 100 4.78 16.53 16.73
CA LEU A 100 4.12 17.80 16.46
C LEU A 100 2.78 17.96 17.21
N ARG A 101 1.92 16.93 17.20
CA ARG A 101 0.65 16.94 17.95
C ARG A 101 0.80 16.54 19.42
N ARG A 102 1.94 15.94 19.80
CA ARG A 102 2.21 15.39 21.15
C ARG A 102 1.16 14.39 21.65
N GLU A 103 0.59 13.62 20.72
CA GLU A 103 -0.39 12.57 21.01
C GLU A 103 0.30 11.20 21.18
N PRO A 104 -0.31 10.27 21.93
CA PRO A 104 0.20 8.90 22.03
C PRO A 104 0.12 8.18 20.68
N LEU A 105 1.01 7.21 20.44
CA LEU A 105 1.01 6.40 19.22
C LEU A 105 -0.28 5.56 19.05
N SER A 106 -1.02 5.31 20.13
CA SER A 106 -2.36 4.71 20.07
C SER A 106 -3.34 5.55 19.25
N ALA A 107 -3.11 6.86 19.06
CA ALA A 107 -3.90 7.71 18.16
C ALA A 107 -3.73 7.34 16.68
N LEU A 108 -2.61 6.71 16.32
CA LEU A 108 -2.40 6.09 15.00
C LEU A 108 -2.96 4.66 14.93
N GLY A 109 -3.46 4.11 16.03
CA GLY A 109 -3.90 2.72 16.14
C GLY A 109 -2.79 1.73 16.49
N PHE A 110 -1.65 2.18 17.02
CA PHE A 110 -0.66 1.30 17.66
C PHE A 110 -1.18 0.84 19.04
N SER A 111 -2.21 0.00 19.01
CA SER A 111 -2.85 -0.60 20.18
C SER A 111 -3.38 -1.97 19.80
N ALA A 112 -3.01 -3.01 20.54
CA ALA A 112 -3.45 -4.38 20.28
C ALA A 112 -3.79 -5.10 21.60
N PRO A 113 -4.88 -4.72 22.28
CA PRO A 113 -5.24 -5.30 23.58
C PRO A 113 -5.61 -6.79 23.49
N GLN A 114 -6.09 -7.26 22.34
CA GLN A 114 -6.40 -8.66 22.05
C GLN A 114 -5.81 -9.06 20.69
N PRO A 115 -4.48 -9.22 20.59
CA PRO A 115 -3.78 -9.28 19.30
C PRO A 115 -4.24 -10.46 18.45
N LEU A 116 -4.50 -11.63 19.05
CA LEU A 116 -5.01 -12.79 18.32
C LEU A 116 -6.40 -12.54 17.73
N ARG A 117 -7.35 -11.98 18.50
CA ARG A 117 -8.69 -11.66 18.01
C ARG A 117 -8.65 -10.61 16.90
N LEU A 118 -7.79 -9.60 17.03
CA LEU A 118 -7.58 -8.57 16.02
C LEU A 118 -6.93 -9.15 14.76
N ALA A 119 -5.97 -10.05 14.90
CA ALA A 119 -5.36 -10.74 13.77
C ALA A 119 -6.37 -11.64 13.04
N LEU A 120 -7.17 -12.44 13.76
CA LEU A 120 -8.23 -13.26 13.17
C LEU A 120 -9.30 -12.41 12.47
N PHE A 121 -9.66 -11.27 13.06
CA PHE A 121 -10.53 -10.30 12.40
C PHE A 121 -9.90 -9.76 11.10
N GLY A 122 -8.60 -9.44 11.14
CA GLY A 122 -7.83 -9.05 9.95
C GLY A 122 -7.78 -10.14 8.89
N VAL A 123 -7.60 -11.41 9.25
CA VAL A 123 -7.67 -12.54 8.31
C VAL A 123 -9.04 -12.60 7.64
N GLY A 124 -10.12 -12.45 8.41
CA GLY A 124 -11.48 -12.40 7.86
C GLY A 124 -11.67 -11.24 6.86
N LEU A 125 -11.13 -10.06 7.17
CA LEU A 125 -11.13 -8.92 6.24
C LEU A 125 -10.28 -9.16 5.00
N GLY A 126 -9.13 -9.84 5.13
CA GLY A 126 -8.28 -10.23 4.01
C GLY A 126 -8.97 -11.20 3.08
N VAL A 127 -9.68 -12.20 3.61
CA VAL A 127 -10.50 -13.12 2.81
C VAL A 127 -11.63 -12.38 2.09
N LEU A 128 -12.29 -11.43 2.75
CA LEU A 128 -13.30 -10.59 2.11
C LEU A 128 -12.69 -9.74 0.98
N ALA A 129 -11.52 -9.15 1.19
CA ALA A 129 -10.81 -8.38 0.17
C ALA A 129 -10.44 -9.25 -1.04
N LEU A 130 -9.96 -10.48 -0.82
CA LEU A 130 -9.68 -11.44 -1.88
C LEU A 130 -10.94 -11.81 -2.67
N PHE A 131 -12.06 -12.03 -2.00
CA PHE A 131 -13.34 -12.31 -2.65
C PHE A 131 -13.79 -11.14 -3.54
N VAL A 132 -13.70 -9.91 -3.03
CA VAL A 132 -14.02 -8.70 -3.80
C VAL A 132 -13.09 -8.54 -5.01
N ASN A 133 -11.78 -8.73 -4.82
CA ASN A 133 -10.80 -8.70 -5.91
C ASN A 133 -11.08 -9.77 -6.97
N GLY A 134 -11.49 -10.97 -6.56
CA GLY A 134 -11.89 -12.03 -7.48
C GLY A 134 -13.10 -11.64 -8.34
N ILE A 135 -14.17 -11.11 -7.72
CA ILE A 135 -15.37 -10.66 -8.45
C ILE A 135 -15.03 -9.54 -9.44
N VAL A 136 -14.34 -8.50 -8.97
CA VAL A 136 -13.96 -7.35 -9.81
C VAL A 136 -13.04 -7.80 -10.94
N GLY A 137 -12.08 -8.68 -10.64
CA GLY A 137 -11.19 -9.28 -11.62
C GLY A 137 -11.94 -10.03 -12.72
N MET A 138 -12.93 -10.86 -12.36
CA MET A 138 -13.76 -11.58 -13.34
C MET A 138 -14.57 -10.63 -14.23
N ILE A 139 -15.14 -9.57 -13.65
CA ILE A 139 -15.88 -8.55 -14.41
C ILE A 139 -14.93 -7.84 -15.39
N PHE A 140 -13.74 -7.44 -14.94
CA PHE A 140 -12.77 -6.73 -15.76
C PHE A 140 -12.21 -7.58 -16.88
N VAL A 141 -11.86 -8.84 -16.60
CA VAL A 141 -11.45 -9.81 -17.63
C VAL A 141 -12.56 -10.01 -18.66
N GLY A 142 -13.82 -10.16 -18.22
CA GLY A 142 -14.98 -10.27 -19.11
C GLY A 142 -15.23 -9.01 -19.95
N ALA A 143 -14.88 -7.83 -19.43
CA ALA A 143 -14.95 -6.55 -20.13
C ALA A 143 -13.71 -6.23 -20.99
N GLY A 144 -12.72 -7.12 -21.05
CA GLY A 144 -11.46 -6.89 -21.76
C GLY A 144 -10.51 -5.88 -21.09
N ILE A 145 -10.78 -5.49 -19.84
CA ILE A 145 -9.93 -4.59 -19.06
C ILE A 145 -8.80 -5.40 -18.42
N ARG A 146 -7.57 -5.06 -18.76
CA ARG A 146 -6.36 -5.70 -18.22
C ARG A 146 -5.45 -4.64 -17.61
N GLN A 147 -4.77 -5.02 -16.53
CA GLN A 147 -3.72 -4.22 -15.88
C GLN A 147 -2.38 -4.95 -16.01
N ASN A 148 -1.28 -4.20 -15.99
CA ASN A 148 0.06 -4.73 -16.21
C ASN A 148 1.05 -4.43 -15.06
N GLN A 149 0.55 -4.15 -13.85
CA GLN A 149 1.38 -3.77 -12.70
C GLN A 149 2.51 -4.79 -12.46
N ALA A 150 2.21 -6.09 -12.59
CA ALA A 150 3.17 -7.16 -12.39
C ALA A 150 4.34 -7.15 -13.37
N ALA A 151 4.18 -6.56 -14.57
CA ALA A 151 5.23 -6.49 -15.58
C ALA A 151 6.39 -5.55 -15.18
N LEU A 152 6.16 -4.66 -14.20
CA LEU A 152 7.17 -3.74 -13.68
C LEU A 152 7.99 -4.34 -12.53
N TYR A 153 7.60 -5.49 -12.00
CA TYR A 153 8.36 -6.13 -10.94
C TYR A 153 9.60 -6.85 -11.50
N PRO A 154 10.77 -6.70 -10.87
CA PRO A 154 12.01 -7.33 -11.29
C PRO A 154 12.06 -8.81 -10.87
N LEU A 155 11.01 -9.57 -11.19
CA LEU A 155 10.85 -10.98 -10.84
C LEU A 155 11.08 -11.84 -12.07
N PHE A 156 12.02 -12.79 -11.97
CA PHE A 156 12.42 -13.63 -13.09
C PHE A 156 12.36 -15.11 -12.72
N PRO A 157 12.02 -16.01 -13.66
CA PRO A 157 12.01 -17.45 -13.41
C PRO A 157 13.37 -17.94 -12.89
N GLY A 158 13.36 -18.76 -11.84
CA GLY A 158 14.56 -19.36 -11.24
C GLY A 158 15.29 -18.49 -10.20
N ASP A 159 14.98 -17.19 -10.08
CA ASP A 159 15.51 -16.33 -9.01
C ASP A 159 14.70 -16.48 -7.71
N TYR A 160 14.71 -17.69 -7.13
CA TYR A 160 13.87 -17.98 -5.96
C TYR A 160 14.24 -17.15 -4.72
N LEU A 161 15.53 -16.81 -4.55
CA LEU A 161 15.98 -16.01 -3.42
C LEU A 161 15.50 -14.55 -3.56
N GLY A 162 15.65 -13.96 -4.74
CA GLY A 162 15.11 -12.63 -5.02
C GLY A 162 13.58 -12.61 -4.87
N GLN A 163 12.89 -13.61 -5.43
CA GLN A 163 11.44 -13.73 -5.27
C GLN A 163 11.01 -13.82 -3.79
N ALA A 164 11.74 -14.55 -2.95
CA ALA A 164 11.45 -14.66 -1.52
C ALA A 164 11.64 -13.33 -0.78
N PHE A 165 12.75 -12.61 -1.04
CA PHE A 165 12.97 -11.29 -0.45
C PHE A 165 11.94 -10.26 -0.91
N PHE A 166 11.60 -10.28 -2.21
CA PHE A 166 10.55 -9.44 -2.74
C PHE A 166 9.19 -9.75 -2.11
N PHE A 167 8.86 -11.03 -1.94
CA PHE A 167 7.63 -11.46 -1.27
C PHE A 167 7.57 -10.91 0.16
N VAL A 168 8.62 -11.08 0.96
CA VAL A 168 8.64 -10.54 2.34
C VAL A 168 8.50 -9.01 2.32
N GLY A 169 9.21 -8.32 1.44
CA GLY A 169 9.11 -6.87 1.28
C GLY A 169 7.69 -6.42 0.92
N ALA A 170 7.17 -6.89 -0.22
CA ALA A 170 5.94 -6.40 -0.81
C ALA A 170 4.66 -6.98 -0.20
N ALA A 171 4.69 -8.23 0.27
CA ALA A 171 3.53 -8.87 0.87
C ALA A 171 3.39 -8.58 2.36
N ILE A 172 4.50 -8.39 3.09
CA ILE A 172 4.47 -8.31 4.56
C ILE A 172 4.90 -6.95 5.08
N LEU A 173 6.05 -6.43 4.61
CA LEU A 173 6.61 -5.19 5.14
C LEU A 173 5.88 -3.94 4.59
N ALA A 174 5.56 -3.92 3.29
CA ALA A 174 4.88 -2.77 2.68
C ALA A 174 3.53 -2.41 3.30
N PRO A 175 2.65 -3.39 3.61
CA PRO A 175 1.42 -3.12 4.33
C PRO A 175 1.61 -2.33 5.63
N ILE A 176 2.73 -2.51 6.35
CA ILE A 176 2.92 -1.85 7.64
C ILE A 176 2.95 -0.34 7.48
N GLY A 177 3.83 0.20 6.62
CA GLY A 177 3.94 1.63 6.44
C GLY A 177 2.75 2.23 5.70
N GLU A 178 2.19 1.50 4.74
CA GLU A 178 0.97 1.93 4.03
C GLU A 178 -0.22 2.07 4.98
N GLU A 179 -0.50 1.06 5.81
CA GLU A 179 -1.60 1.15 6.77
C GLU A 179 -1.36 2.24 7.83
N VAL A 180 -0.11 2.46 8.26
CA VAL A 180 0.22 3.58 9.17
C VAL A 180 -0.13 4.93 8.55
N LEU A 181 0.24 5.17 7.29
CA LEU A 181 -0.05 6.43 6.62
C LEU A 181 -1.53 6.57 6.26
N PHE A 182 -2.12 5.58 5.59
CA PHE A 182 -3.46 5.71 5.01
C PHE A 182 -4.57 5.49 6.04
N ARG A 183 -4.42 4.52 6.96
CA ARG A 183 -5.47 4.18 7.94
C ARG A 183 -5.21 4.89 9.26
N GLY A 184 -4.02 4.72 9.83
CA GLY A 184 -3.66 5.31 11.11
C GLY A 184 -3.68 6.84 11.07
N TYR A 185 -3.02 7.42 10.07
CA TYR A 185 -2.86 8.87 9.99
C TYR A 185 -3.96 9.56 9.17
N LEU A 186 -4.09 9.25 7.88
CA LEU A 186 -5.02 9.94 6.97
C LEU A 186 -6.48 9.70 7.36
N PHE A 187 -6.92 8.44 7.34
CA PHE A 187 -8.29 8.09 7.71
C PHE A 187 -8.59 8.45 9.17
N GLY A 188 -7.69 8.13 10.10
CA GLY A 188 -7.82 8.51 11.50
C GLY A 188 -8.04 10.01 11.71
N SER A 189 -7.27 10.87 11.01
CA SER A 189 -7.46 12.32 11.06
C SER A 189 -8.79 12.76 10.43
N LEU A 190 -9.18 12.20 9.28
CA LEU A 190 -10.46 12.50 8.63
C LEU A 190 -11.66 12.07 9.49
N ARG A 191 -11.59 10.90 10.16
CA ARG A 191 -12.65 10.42 11.06
C ARG A 191 -12.78 11.26 12.32
N ARG A 192 -11.69 11.82 12.83
CA ARG A 192 -11.72 12.80 13.93
C ARG A 192 -12.39 14.11 13.49
N LEU A 193 -12.05 14.60 12.29
CA LEU A 193 -12.69 15.80 11.71
C LEU A 193 -14.18 15.62 11.43
N ALA A 194 -14.57 14.43 10.99
CA ALA A 194 -15.96 14.09 10.73
C ALA A 194 -16.85 14.08 11.98
N GLY A 195 -16.26 13.84 13.17
CA GLY A 195 -17.02 13.58 14.39
C GLY A 195 -17.98 12.41 14.18
N ASP A 196 -19.25 12.60 14.56
CA ASP A 196 -20.32 11.61 14.39
C ASP A 196 -21.29 11.97 13.26
N SER A 197 -20.95 12.96 12.42
CA SER A 197 -21.72 13.29 11.23
C SER A 197 -21.67 12.13 10.24
N ARG A 198 -22.83 11.57 9.88
CA ARG A 198 -22.92 10.49 8.87
C ARG A 198 -22.26 10.89 7.56
N ALA A 199 -22.50 12.12 7.09
CA ALA A 199 -21.90 12.64 5.87
C ALA A 199 -20.38 12.74 5.99
N GLY A 200 -19.87 13.25 7.13
CA GLY A 200 -18.45 13.33 7.39
C GLY A 200 -17.77 11.96 7.42
N ILE A 201 -18.42 10.95 8.00
CA ILE A 201 -17.92 9.58 8.04
C ILE A 201 -17.80 9.03 6.63
N VAL A 202 -18.86 9.12 5.81
CA VAL A 202 -18.83 8.64 4.42
C VAL A 202 -17.71 9.31 3.63
N ILE A 203 -17.53 10.62 3.79
CA ILE A 203 -16.44 11.37 3.15
C ILE A 203 -15.08 10.86 3.62
N ALA A 204 -14.88 10.62 4.93
CA ALA A 204 -13.61 10.12 5.45
C ALA A 204 -13.22 8.76 4.84
N TYR A 205 -14.18 7.84 4.73
CA TYR A 205 -13.99 6.55 4.07
C TYR A 205 -13.65 6.73 2.58
N GLY A 206 -14.48 7.48 1.86
CA GLY A 206 -14.32 7.68 0.42
C GLY A 206 -13.00 8.37 0.07
N VAL A 207 -12.63 9.44 0.77
CA VAL A 207 -11.39 10.19 0.51
C VAL A 207 -10.17 9.33 0.84
N SER A 208 -10.14 8.65 1.99
CA SER A 208 -9.01 7.80 2.35
C SER A 208 -8.82 6.66 1.34
N ALA A 209 -9.91 5.95 0.99
CA ALA A 209 -9.87 4.86 0.02
C ALA A 209 -9.46 5.34 -1.38
N LEU A 210 -9.93 6.52 -1.81
CA LEU A 210 -9.57 7.09 -3.10
C LEU A 210 -8.09 7.50 -3.16
N VAL A 211 -7.57 8.16 -2.12
CA VAL A 211 -6.15 8.53 -2.05
C VAL A 211 -5.25 7.29 -2.06
N PHE A 212 -5.63 6.24 -1.31
CA PHE A 212 -4.94 4.94 -1.35
C PHE A 212 -4.94 4.31 -2.74
N ALA A 213 -6.11 4.28 -3.40
CA ALA A 213 -6.27 3.71 -4.73
C ALA A 213 -5.49 4.49 -5.81
N LEU A 214 -5.48 5.82 -5.74
CA LEU A 214 -4.71 6.66 -6.65
C LEU A 214 -3.21 6.41 -6.48
N ALA A 215 -2.72 6.34 -5.23
CA ALA A 215 -1.31 6.04 -4.95
C ALA A 215 -0.87 4.69 -5.52
N HIS A 216 -1.72 3.66 -5.41
CA HIS A 216 -1.48 2.35 -6.03
C HIS A 216 -1.48 2.41 -7.56
N SER A 217 -2.41 3.19 -8.13
CA SER A 217 -2.59 3.28 -9.57
C SER A 217 -1.44 4.00 -10.29
N LEU A 218 -0.63 4.79 -9.57
CA LEU A 218 0.61 5.37 -10.11
C LEU A 218 1.64 4.30 -10.49
N ALA A 219 1.52 3.09 -9.95
CA ALA A 219 2.38 1.95 -10.28
C ALA A 219 1.92 1.15 -11.50
N ALA A 220 0.84 1.53 -12.18
CA ALA A 220 0.38 0.87 -13.40
C ALA A 220 0.70 1.73 -14.64
N SER A 221 1.29 1.12 -15.68
CA SER A 221 1.49 1.79 -16.97
C SER A 221 0.33 1.56 -17.95
N GLU A 222 -0.44 0.50 -17.76
CA GLU A 222 -1.67 0.21 -18.50
C GLU A 222 -2.78 -0.24 -17.55
N GLY A 223 -4.03 0.04 -17.94
CA GLY A 223 -5.18 -0.45 -17.18
C GLY A 223 -5.33 0.19 -15.81
N VAL A 224 -5.09 1.50 -15.69
CA VAL A 224 -5.19 2.26 -14.43
C VAL A 224 -6.51 1.97 -13.69
N ILE A 225 -7.64 1.94 -14.40
CA ILE A 225 -8.96 1.62 -13.83
C ILE A 225 -8.98 0.19 -13.24
N GLY A 226 -8.27 -0.73 -13.90
CA GLY A 226 -8.06 -2.12 -13.49
C GLY A 226 -7.43 -2.26 -12.11
N LEU A 227 -6.61 -1.29 -11.69
CA LEU A 227 -5.99 -1.24 -10.36
C LEU A 227 -6.73 -0.31 -9.39
N LEU A 228 -7.26 0.81 -9.89
CA LEU A 228 -7.92 1.84 -9.09
C LEU A 228 -9.18 1.31 -8.39
N VAL A 229 -10.07 0.66 -9.14
CA VAL A 229 -11.35 0.17 -8.60
C VAL A 229 -11.17 -0.89 -7.52
N PRO A 230 -10.42 -1.99 -7.73
CA PRO A 230 -10.20 -2.95 -6.65
C PRO A 230 -9.47 -2.32 -5.46
N SER A 231 -8.46 -1.47 -5.70
CA SER A 231 -7.73 -0.77 -4.64
C SER A 231 -8.64 0.15 -3.80
N PHE A 232 -9.61 0.81 -4.43
CA PHE A 232 -10.60 1.63 -3.73
C PHE A 232 -11.50 0.78 -2.83
N LEU A 233 -12.01 -0.35 -3.35
CA LEU A 233 -12.92 -1.22 -2.60
C LEU A 233 -12.21 -1.89 -1.41
N ILE A 234 -11.00 -2.41 -1.58
CA ILE A 234 -10.20 -2.91 -0.45
C ILE A 234 -9.80 -1.77 0.51
N GLY A 235 -9.59 -0.57 -0.03
CA GLY A 235 -9.41 0.68 0.69
C GLY A 235 -10.49 0.88 1.76
N LEU A 236 -11.75 0.77 1.34
CA LEU A 236 -12.93 0.86 2.21
C LEU A 236 -12.98 -0.25 3.25
N ILE A 237 -12.68 -1.50 2.87
CA ILE A 237 -12.68 -2.66 3.77
C ILE A 237 -11.67 -2.46 4.90
N PHE A 238 -10.44 -2.05 4.57
CA PHE A 238 -9.38 -1.86 5.56
C PHE A 238 -9.64 -0.64 6.44
N ALA A 239 -10.19 0.45 5.89
CA ALA A 239 -10.64 1.59 6.67
C ALA A 239 -11.74 1.19 7.66
N TRP A 240 -12.66 0.30 7.26
CA TRP A 240 -13.71 -0.23 8.13
C TRP A 240 -13.14 -1.08 9.26
N GLY A 241 -12.19 -1.97 8.96
CA GLY A 241 -11.47 -2.77 9.95
C GLY A 241 -10.81 -1.90 11.03
N PHE A 242 -10.15 -0.82 10.60
CA PHE A 242 -9.54 0.15 11.49
C PHE A 242 -10.58 0.90 12.35
N ASP A 243 -11.64 1.45 11.73
CA ASP A 243 -12.68 2.22 12.44
C ASP A 243 -13.38 1.38 13.52
N ARG A 244 -13.58 0.08 13.27
CA ARG A 244 -14.22 -0.84 14.21
C ARG A 244 -13.32 -1.31 15.34
N SER A 245 -12.02 -1.39 15.11
CA SER A 245 -11.07 -1.94 16.08
C SER A 245 -10.29 -0.89 16.85
N GLY A 246 -10.15 0.32 16.30
CA GLY A 246 -9.22 1.33 16.81
C GLY A 246 -7.75 0.89 16.73
N SER A 247 -7.45 -0.16 15.96
CA SER A 247 -6.14 -0.79 15.84
C SER A 247 -5.73 -0.89 14.37
N LEU A 248 -4.45 -0.70 14.09
CA LEU A 248 -3.89 -0.98 12.77
C LEU A 248 -3.79 -2.49 12.49
N LEU A 249 -3.73 -3.32 13.53
CA LEU A 249 -3.40 -4.74 13.38
C LEU A 249 -4.35 -5.48 12.43
N PRO A 250 -5.70 -5.33 12.50
CA PRO A 250 -6.59 -5.98 11.56
C PRO A 250 -6.35 -5.56 10.11
N SER A 251 -6.13 -4.27 9.86
CA SER A 251 -5.90 -3.76 8.50
C SER A 251 -4.55 -4.19 7.94
N ILE A 252 -3.49 -4.19 8.76
CA ILE A 252 -2.16 -4.70 8.38
C ILE A 252 -2.25 -6.18 8.01
N VAL A 253 -2.90 -6.99 8.85
CA VAL A 253 -3.06 -8.43 8.59
C VAL A 253 -3.92 -8.67 7.34
N ALA A 254 -5.03 -7.96 7.18
CA ALA A 254 -5.89 -8.08 6.01
C ALA A 254 -5.15 -7.77 4.71
N HIS A 255 -4.37 -6.68 4.71
CA HIS A 255 -3.57 -6.26 3.59
C HIS A 255 -2.45 -7.27 3.31
N ALA A 256 -1.73 -7.74 4.34
CA ALA A 256 -0.70 -8.74 4.18
C ALA A 256 -1.23 -10.08 3.62
N VAL A 257 -2.42 -10.52 4.07
CA VAL A 257 -3.10 -11.70 3.52
C VAL A 257 -3.43 -11.50 2.04
N ASN A 258 -4.03 -10.35 1.68
CA ASN A 258 -4.36 -10.04 0.30
C ASN A 258 -3.12 -10.06 -0.61
N ASN A 259 -2.04 -9.39 -0.19
CA ASN A 259 -0.82 -9.31 -0.98
C ASN A 259 -0.09 -10.65 -1.03
N SER A 260 -0.06 -11.40 0.08
CA SER A 260 0.58 -12.72 0.11
C SER A 260 -0.04 -13.68 -0.90
N ILE A 261 -1.37 -13.73 -0.99
CA ILE A 261 -2.04 -14.58 -1.97
C ILE A 261 -1.80 -14.07 -3.39
N ALA A 262 -1.91 -12.76 -3.63
CA ALA A 262 -1.64 -12.17 -4.95
C ALA A 262 -0.21 -12.46 -5.44
N PHE A 263 0.80 -12.26 -4.58
CA PHE A 263 2.19 -12.55 -4.92
C PHE A 263 2.47 -14.05 -5.02
N ALA A 264 1.85 -14.90 -4.19
CA ALA A 264 2.00 -16.35 -4.33
C ALA A 264 1.48 -16.85 -5.69
N VAL A 265 0.33 -16.35 -6.13
CA VAL A 265 -0.21 -16.65 -7.47
C VAL A 265 0.73 -16.13 -8.56
N LEU A 266 1.20 -14.87 -8.45
CA LEU A 266 2.13 -14.29 -9.41
C LEU A 266 3.43 -15.10 -9.54
N LEU A 267 4.07 -15.45 -8.42
CA LEU A 267 5.30 -16.23 -8.40
C LEU A 267 5.09 -17.64 -8.95
N THR A 268 3.92 -18.23 -8.68
CA THR A 268 3.55 -19.53 -9.28
C THR A 268 3.49 -19.42 -10.80
N CYS A 269 2.85 -18.37 -11.32
CA CYS A 269 2.76 -18.10 -12.77
C CYS A 269 4.14 -17.86 -13.40
N ILE A 270 4.99 -17.03 -12.77
CA ILE A 270 6.34 -16.72 -13.27
C ILE A 270 7.19 -17.99 -13.39
N ASN A 271 7.15 -18.86 -12.38
CA ASN A 271 7.97 -20.08 -12.37
C ASN A 271 7.34 -21.25 -13.12
N ASN A 272 6.06 -21.17 -13.51
CA ASN A 272 5.34 -22.23 -14.22
C ASN A 272 4.56 -21.63 -15.41
N PRO A 273 5.23 -21.29 -16.52
CA PRO A 273 4.60 -20.62 -17.67
C PRO A 273 3.42 -21.39 -18.28
N GLY A 274 3.42 -22.72 -18.15
CA GLY A 274 2.33 -23.58 -18.63
C GLY A 274 1.02 -23.43 -17.84
N VAL A 275 1.06 -22.85 -16.63
CA VAL A 275 -0.13 -22.62 -15.78
C VAL A 275 -0.77 -21.27 -16.09
N CYS A 276 0.03 -20.26 -16.45
CA CYS A 276 -0.43 -18.90 -16.71
C CYS A 276 0.19 -18.34 -18.00
N PRO A 277 -0.38 -18.65 -19.18
CA PRO A 277 0.22 -18.31 -20.48
C PRO A 277 0.24 -16.81 -20.84
N GLN A 278 -0.09 -15.91 -19.90
CA GLN A 278 -0.29 -14.47 -20.12
C GLN A 278 0.43 -13.59 -19.07
N VAL A 279 1.28 -14.17 -18.21
CA VAL A 279 2.07 -13.45 -17.19
C VAL A 279 3.52 -13.29 -17.67
#